data_AF-B9SFN8-F1
#
_entry.id   AF-B9SFN8-F1
#
_cell.length_a   1.000
_cell.length_b   1.000
_cell.length_c   1.000
_cell.angle_alpha   90.00
_cell.angle_beta   90.00
_cell.angle_gamma   90.00
#
_symmetry.space_group_name_H-M   'P 1'
#
loop_
_entity.id
_entity.type
_entity.pdbx_description
1 polymer ?
#
loop_
_entity_poly.entity_id
_entity_poly.type
_entity_poly.pdbx_seq_one_letter_code
_entity_poly.pdbx_strand_id
1 'polypeptide(L)'
;MRNAEYSKTTFGKGLDAEALKSVTRVNQLNELAKLLDIESKVLPLVVAISGRVGSETPINCEYSGLRGVIVEETAEQHFLKHNDAGSWIQDSALMLSMSKEVPWYLDDGTDRTFVVGARGASGFALTVGSEVFEESGRSLVRGTLDYLQGLKMLGVKRIERVLPTGTSLSVIGEAVKDDIGTVRIQRPHKGPFYVSPKTIDELIGNLGKWARWYRYASVGLTVFGVFLIAKHAIQYIMERRRRWELQSRVLAAAAKRQGQDSDGSNGKAENGSDSSKRERPIPDLCVICLEQEYNAVFLPCGHMCCCTACSSHLTNCPLCRRRIEQISASIPVKDSCQGTDFLFHPRIRCKILPIAAIAYNWK
;
A
#
# COMPACT_ATOMS: atom_id res chain seq x y z
N MET A 1 11.97 -23.81 3.21
CA MET A 1 10.69 -23.08 3.41
C MET A 1 10.93 -22.05 4.48
N ARG A 2 10.93 -20.76 4.12
CA ARG A 2 11.21 -19.64 5.03
C ARG A 2 9.97 -19.42 5.89
N ASN A 3 10.11 -19.62 7.20
CA ASN A 3 9.01 -19.53 8.14
C ASN A 3 8.40 -18.12 8.11
N ALA A 4 7.10 -18.13 7.88
CA ALA A 4 6.20 -17.00 7.95
C ALA A 4 6.09 -16.55 9.42
N GLU A 5 7.02 -15.73 9.86
CA GLU A 5 6.98 -15.07 11.16
C GLU A 5 7.16 -13.56 10.99
N TYR A 6 6.36 -13.00 10.08
CA TYR A 6 6.27 -11.56 9.89
C TYR A 6 4.87 -11.14 9.47
N SER A 7 3.86 -11.57 10.24
CA SER A 7 2.50 -11.03 10.11
C SER A 7 1.67 -11.33 11.35
N LYS A 8 1.92 -10.59 12.42
CA LYS A 8 0.98 -10.32 13.54
C LYS A 8 1.64 -9.26 14.42
N THR A 9 1.28 -7.98 14.23
CA THR A 9 1.41 -6.82 15.16
C THR A 9 1.74 -5.49 14.45
N THR A 10 0.90 -5.03 13.52
CA THR A 10 0.97 -3.61 13.09
C THR A 10 -0.36 -2.86 13.14
N PHE A 11 -1.48 -3.54 13.39
CA PHE A 11 -2.79 -2.91 13.59
C PHE A 11 -3.19 -3.01 15.08
N GLY A 12 -2.75 -2.07 15.91
CA GLY A 12 -3.05 -2.10 17.36
C GLY A 12 -2.45 -0.98 18.21
N LYS A 13 -1.29 -0.43 17.82
CA LYS A 13 -0.47 0.45 18.70
C LYS A 13 -1.19 1.66 19.32
N GLY A 14 -2.23 2.20 18.67
CA GLY A 14 -3.02 3.33 19.21
C GLY A 14 -4.06 2.89 20.24
N LEU A 15 -4.86 1.87 19.93
CA LEU A 15 -5.86 1.26 20.82
C LEU A 15 -5.20 0.63 22.04
N ASP A 16 -4.04 0.00 21.84
CA ASP A 16 -3.25 -0.61 22.90
C ASP A 16 -2.79 0.43 23.93
N ALA A 17 -2.40 1.64 23.50
CA ALA A 17 -1.93 2.69 24.40
C ALA A 17 -3.03 3.22 25.33
N GLU A 18 -4.26 3.31 24.82
CA GLU A 18 -5.42 3.76 25.59
C GLU A 18 -5.92 2.66 26.51
N ALA A 19 -5.96 1.41 26.02
CA ALA A 19 -6.23 0.24 26.85
C ALA A 19 -5.23 0.15 28.01
N LEU A 20 -3.92 0.28 27.75
CA LEU A 20 -2.86 0.25 28.76
C LEU A 20 -2.96 1.37 29.80
N LYS A 21 -3.50 2.54 29.44
CA LYS A 21 -3.76 3.63 30.40
C LYS A 21 -4.95 3.35 31.30
N SER A 22 -5.95 2.61 30.81
CA SER A 22 -7.16 2.27 31.55
C SER A 22 -6.99 1.07 32.50
N VAL A 23 -5.90 0.29 32.36
CA VAL A 23 -5.66 -0.89 33.19
C VAL A 23 -5.41 -0.50 34.65
N THR A 24 -6.06 -1.21 35.57
CA THR A 24 -5.84 -1.08 37.01
C THR A 24 -4.41 -1.47 37.37
N ARG A 25 -3.65 -0.53 37.93
CA ARG A 25 -2.28 -0.77 38.39
C ARG A 25 -2.30 -1.23 39.84
N VAL A 26 -1.65 -2.36 40.09
CA VAL A 26 -1.54 -2.93 41.43
C VAL A 26 -0.07 -2.83 41.84
N ASN A 27 0.20 -2.00 42.84
CA ASN A 27 1.55 -1.71 43.32
C ASN A 27 2.06 -2.76 44.30
N GLN A 28 1.16 -3.39 45.05
CA GLN A 28 1.45 -4.46 46.00
C GLN A 28 0.62 -5.69 45.67
N LEU A 29 1.25 -6.84 45.47
CA LEU A 29 0.59 -8.08 45.07
C LEU A 29 -0.41 -8.58 46.13
N ASN A 30 -0.20 -8.28 47.41
CA ASN A 30 -1.14 -8.63 48.49
C ASN A 30 -2.51 -7.90 48.38
N GLU A 31 -2.59 -6.78 47.66
CA GLU A 31 -3.84 -6.06 47.40
C GLU A 31 -4.65 -6.74 46.29
N LEU A 32 -3.99 -7.49 45.41
CA LEU A 32 -4.63 -8.12 44.26
C LEU A 32 -5.71 -9.12 44.69
N ALA A 33 -5.44 -9.92 45.72
CA ALA A 33 -6.42 -10.86 46.25
C ALA A 33 -7.68 -10.15 46.77
N LYS A 34 -7.51 -9.00 47.46
CA LYS A 34 -8.62 -8.19 47.98
C LYS A 34 -9.42 -7.56 46.85
N LEU A 35 -8.76 -7.06 45.81
CA LEU A 35 -9.42 -6.49 44.64
C LEU A 35 -10.25 -7.53 43.89
N LEU A 36 -9.72 -8.75 43.72
CA LEU A 36 -10.46 -9.85 43.11
C LEU A 36 -11.71 -10.23 43.92
N ASP A 37 -11.64 -10.23 45.24
CA ASP A 37 -12.79 -10.54 46.09
C ASP A 37 -13.91 -9.48 45.98
N ILE A 38 -13.57 -8.22 45.65
CA ILE A 38 -14.52 -7.11 45.48
C ILE A 38 -15.11 -7.08 44.07
N GLU A 39 -14.28 -7.27 43.04
CA GLU A 39 -14.63 -7.00 41.63
C GLU A 39 -15.02 -8.27 40.83
N SER A 40 -14.73 -9.48 41.32
CA SER A 40 -14.93 -10.74 40.57
C SER A 40 -16.38 -11.11 40.24
N LYS A 41 -17.38 -10.36 40.72
CA LYS A 41 -18.79 -10.73 40.51
C LYS A 41 -19.35 -10.30 39.15
N VAL A 42 -18.69 -9.43 38.38
CA VAL A 42 -19.35 -8.82 37.20
C VAL A 42 -18.50 -8.81 35.91
N LEU A 43 -17.16 -8.71 35.95
CA LEU A 43 -16.32 -8.66 34.74
C LEU A 43 -14.90 -9.24 34.96
N PRO A 44 -14.23 -9.75 33.90
CA PRO A 44 -12.83 -10.17 33.96
C PRO A 44 -11.94 -8.97 34.30
N LEU A 45 -11.20 -9.07 35.41
CA LEU A 45 -10.36 -7.99 35.92
C LEU A 45 -8.99 -8.02 35.23
N VAL A 46 -8.73 -7.06 34.36
CA VAL A 46 -7.40 -6.87 33.75
C VAL A 46 -6.58 -5.94 34.64
N VAL A 47 -5.42 -6.43 35.09
CA VAL A 47 -4.51 -5.69 35.97
C VAL A 47 -3.12 -5.58 35.38
N ALA A 48 -2.38 -4.59 35.86
CA ALA A 48 -0.96 -4.43 35.61
C ALA A 48 -0.20 -4.61 36.93
N ILE A 49 0.66 -5.63 36.98
CA ILE A 49 1.49 -5.97 38.14
C ILE A 49 2.98 -5.94 37.77
N SER A 50 3.82 -5.81 38.77
CA SER A 50 5.27 -5.91 38.63
C SER A 50 5.87 -6.74 39.75
N GLY A 51 6.91 -7.50 39.47
CA GLY A 51 7.62 -8.26 40.49
C GLY A 51 8.87 -8.94 39.93
N ARG A 52 9.55 -9.68 40.80
CA ARG A 52 10.70 -10.51 40.43
C ARG A 52 10.25 -11.92 40.10
N VAL A 53 10.80 -12.49 39.03
CA VAL A 53 10.51 -13.86 38.61
C VAL A 53 11.02 -14.85 39.66
N GLY A 54 10.13 -15.70 40.16
CA GLY A 54 10.42 -16.79 41.09
C GLY A 54 9.81 -18.11 40.64
N SER A 55 10.35 -19.22 41.14
CA SER A 55 9.82 -20.56 40.94
C SER A 55 10.30 -21.46 42.08
N GLU A 56 9.47 -22.42 42.49
CA GLU A 56 9.84 -23.45 43.47
C GLU A 56 10.76 -24.51 42.86
N THR A 57 10.71 -24.69 41.54
CA THR A 57 11.46 -25.72 40.81
C THR A 57 12.17 -25.10 39.59
N PRO A 58 13.11 -24.16 39.78
CA PRO A 58 13.78 -23.51 38.67
C PRO A 58 14.61 -24.50 37.86
N ILE A 59 14.69 -24.29 36.55
CA ILE A 59 15.50 -25.08 35.63
C ILE A 59 16.95 -24.58 35.73
N ASN A 60 17.89 -25.49 35.98
CA ASN A 60 19.32 -25.21 35.90
C ASN A 60 19.77 -25.33 34.44
N CYS A 61 20.31 -24.24 33.91
CA CYS A 61 20.78 -24.15 32.53
C CYS A 61 22.19 -24.74 32.42
N GLU A 62 22.38 -25.68 31.51
CA GLU A 62 23.64 -26.45 31.40
C GLU A 62 24.78 -25.59 30.86
N TYR A 63 24.49 -24.69 29.92
CA TYR A 63 25.52 -23.92 29.21
C TYR A 63 25.82 -22.56 29.84
N SER A 64 24.79 -21.87 30.35
CA SER A 64 24.95 -20.55 30.98
C SER A 64 25.19 -20.60 32.50
N GLY A 65 24.89 -21.73 33.14
CA GLY A 65 24.89 -21.84 34.61
C GLY A 65 23.79 -21.02 35.29
N LEU A 66 22.88 -20.41 34.52
CA LEU A 66 21.76 -19.63 35.05
C LEU A 66 20.65 -20.53 35.59
N ARG A 67 19.82 -19.98 36.48
CA ARG A 67 18.57 -20.60 36.92
C ARG A 67 17.39 -19.85 36.31
N GLY A 68 16.60 -20.53 35.50
CA GLY A 68 15.51 -19.93 34.75
C GLY A 68 14.17 -20.64 34.91
N VAL A 69 13.10 -19.94 34.57
CA VAL A 69 11.73 -20.49 34.61
C VAL A 69 11.23 -20.91 33.23
N ILE A 70 11.78 -20.30 32.18
CA ILE A 70 11.58 -20.67 30.79
C ILE A 70 12.96 -20.79 30.16
N VAL A 71 13.24 -21.94 29.55
CA VAL A 71 14.49 -22.23 28.84
C VAL A 71 14.14 -22.67 27.42
N GLU A 72 14.81 -22.09 26.44
CA GLU A 72 14.73 -22.45 25.03
C GLU A 72 16.16 -22.74 24.54
N GLU A 73 16.38 -23.97 24.10
CA GLU A 73 17.67 -24.40 23.57
C GLU A 73 17.49 -24.66 22.06
N THR A 74 18.29 -23.97 21.25
CA THR A 74 18.30 -24.15 19.80
C THR A 74 19.69 -24.56 19.33
N ALA A 75 19.77 -25.58 18.48
CA ALA A 75 21.00 -25.99 17.81
C ALA A 75 20.86 -25.79 16.30
N GLU A 76 21.69 -24.93 15.73
CA GLU A 76 21.74 -24.61 14.31
C GLU A 76 23.03 -25.17 13.70
N GLN A 77 22.90 -26.06 12.71
CA GLN A 77 24.03 -26.58 11.97
C GLN A 77 24.43 -25.60 10.88
N HIS A 78 25.65 -25.08 10.94
CA HIS A 78 26.18 -24.21 9.91
C HIS A 78 27.01 -25.01 8.90
N PHE A 79 26.78 -24.75 7.62
CA PHE A 79 27.48 -25.39 6.52
C PHE A 79 27.65 -24.43 5.34
N LEU A 80 28.59 -24.72 4.47
CA LEU A 80 28.70 -24.10 3.16
C LEU A 80 28.07 -25.01 2.12
N LYS A 81 27.38 -24.43 1.15
CA LYS A 81 26.87 -25.13 -0.04
C LYS A 81 27.21 -24.33 -1.29
N HIS A 82 27.28 -24.98 -2.45
CA HIS A 82 27.38 -24.24 -3.71
C HIS A 82 26.05 -23.58 -4.06
N ASN A 83 26.11 -22.35 -4.58
CA ASN A 83 25.00 -21.76 -5.31
C ASN A 83 25.04 -22.22 -6.78
N ASP A 84 24.00 -21.89 -7.56
CA ASP A 84 23.88 -22.28 -8.98
C ASP A 84 25.04 -21.75 -9.85
N ALA A 85 25.76 -20.73 -9.37
CA ALA A 85 26.95 -20.16 -10.01
C ALA A 85 28.28 -20.83 -9.57
N GLY A 86 28.23 -21.89 -8.77
CA GLY A 86 29.41 -22.62 -8.28
C GLY A 86 30.19 -21.91 -7.16
N SER A 87 29.67 -20.81 -6.59
CA SER A 87 30.27 -20.13 -5.44
C SER A 87 29.79 -20.74 -4.12
N TRP A 88 30.68 -20.79 -3.12
CA TRP A 88 30.34 -21.23 -1.76
C TRP A 88 29.50 -20.16 -1.05
N ILE A 89 28.32 -20.55 -0.60
CA ILE A 89 27.45 -19.73 0.25
C ILE A 89 27.28 -20.40 1.62
N GLN A 90 27.28 -19.60 2.68
CA GLN A 90 27.00 -20.07 4.02
C GLN A 90 25.49 -20.19 4.23
N ASP A 91 25.07 -21.32 4.77
CA ASP A 91 23.69 -21.61 5.12
C ASP A 91 23.64 -22.28 6.50
N SER A 92 22.45 -22.39 7.08
CA SER A 92 22.23 -23.02 8.37
C SER A 92 20.93 -23.79 8.41
N ALA A 93 20.93 -24.95 9.06
CA ALA A 93 19.75 -25.75 9.31
C ALA A 93 19.50 -25.90 10.81
N LEU A 94 18.27 -25.61 11.26
CA LEU A 94 17.87 -25.87 12.64
C LEU A 94 17.79 -27.39 12.86
N MET A 95 18.66 -27.92 13.72
CA MET A 95 18.69 -29.34 14.07
C MET A 95 17.74 -29.66 15.21
N LEU A 96 17.71 -28.77 16.21
CA LEU A 96 16.98 -28.97 17.45
C LEU A 96 16.44 -27.63 17.93
N SER A 97 15.19 -27.64 18.36
CA SER A 97 14.59 -26.56 19.15
C SER A 97 13.78 -27.24 20.23
N MET A 98 14.21 -27.08 21.47
CA MET A 98 13.47 -27.56 22.63
C MET A 98 13.13 -26.38 23.53
N SER A 99 12.00 -26.49 24.21
CA SER A 99 11.65 -25.52 25.22
C SER A 99 11.01 -26.16 26.43
N LYS A 100 11.45 -25.71 27.60
CA LYS A 100 11.03 -26.18 28.91
C LYS A 100 10.50 -24.98 29.67
N GLU A 101 9.35 -25.16 30.32
CA GLU A 101 8.73 -24.15 31.18
C GLU A 101 8.26 -24.84 32.46
N VAL A 102 8.61 -24.26 33.61
CA VAL A 102 8.18 -24.71 34.94
C VAL A 102 7.21 -23.70 35.52
N PRO A 103 6.32 -24.07 36.45
CA PRO A 103 5.46 -23.11 37.13
C PRO A 103 6.27 -21.99 37.78
N TRP A 104 5.88 -20.75 37.53
CA TRP A 104 6.58 -19.57 38.01
C TRP A 104 5.63 -18.44 38.37
N TYR A 105 6.13 -17.53 39.20
CA TYR A 105 5.37 -16.42 39.77
C TYR A 105 6.19 -15.13 39.75
N LEU A 106 5.50 -14.02 39.93
CA LEU A 106 6.09 -12.75 40.32
C LEU A 106 5.99 -12.59 41.83
N ASP A 107 7.08 -12.13 42.41
CA ASP A 107 7.23 -11.84 43.84
C ASP A 107 7.72 -10.39 44.01
N ASP A 108 6.92 -9.57 44.69
CA ASP A 108 7.26 -8.19 45.03
C ASP A 108 7.74 -8.03 46.49
N GLY A 109 7.78 -9.13 47.24
CA GLY A 109 8.06 -9.20 48.67
C GLY A 109 6.81 -9.17 49.56
N THR A 110 5.63 -8.86 49.02
CA THR A 110 4.36 -8.82 49.76
C THR A 110 3.52 -10.08 49.56
N ASP A 111 3.47 -10.58 48.33
CA ASP A 111 2.76 -11.81 47.96
C ASP A 111 3.34 -12.39 46.66
N ARG A 112 2.84 -13.55 46.23
CA ARG A 112 3.25 -14.22 44.99
C ARG A 112 2.06 -14.36 44.07
N THR A 113 2.25 -14.03 42.80
CA THR A 113 1.22 -14.19 41.77
C THR A 113 1.74 -15.01 40.61
N PHE A 114 1.08 -16.13 40.29
CA PHE A 114 1.49 -17.00 39.19
C PHE A 114 1.22 -16.36 37.84
N VAL A 115 2.09 -16.61 36.85
CA VAL A 115 1.90 -16.10 35.49
C VAL A 115 1.78 -17.26 34.53
N VAL A 116 0.72 -17.27 33.73
CA VAL A 116 0.41 -18.34 32.78
C VAL A 116 0.39 -17.82 31.35
N GLY A 117 1.07 -18.53 30.45
CA GLY A 117 1.01 -18.27 29.01
C GLY A 117 1.86 -17.10 28.54
N ALA A 118 2.86 -16.67 29.32
CA ALA A 118 3.70 -15.50 29.01
C ALA A 118 4.37 -15.52 27.63
N ARG A 119 4.68 -16.71 27.08
CA ARG A 119 5.25 -16.87 25.73
C ARG A 119 4.37 -16.25 24.63
N GLY A 120 3.06 -16.23 24.83
CA GLY A 120 2.10 -15.63 23.90
C GLY A 120 1.84 -14.15 24.14
N ALA A 121 2.51 -13.54 25.12
CA ALA A 121 2.32 -12.14 25.48
C ALA A 121 3.12 -11.21 24.57
N SER A 122 2.59 -10.01 24.35
CA SER A 122 3.29 -8.96 23.63
C SER A 122 4.44 -8.41 24.48
N GLY A 123 5.60 -8.18 23.85
CA GLY A 123 6.79 -7.67 24.55
C GLY A 123 7.58 -8.71 25.32
N PHE A 124 7.15 -9.99 25.31
CA PHE A 124 7.88 -11.09 25.92
C PHE A 124 9.11 -11.44 25.06
N ALA A 125 10.26 -11.51 25.69
CA ALA A 125 11.50 -11.93 25.05
C ALA A 125 12.40 -12.63 26.08
N LEU A 126 12.96 -13.77 25.68
CA LEU A 126 13.97 -14.47 26.46
C LEU A 126 15.33 -13.82 26.26
N THR A 127 16.12 -13.73 27.32
CA THR A 127 17.51 -13.27 27.24
C THR A 127 18.41 -14.40 26.77
N VAL A 128 19.44 -14.09 25.96
CA VAL A 128 20.44 -15.09 25.57
C VAL A 128 21.33 -15.36 26.78
N GLY A 129 21.24 -16.57 27.33
CA GLY A 129 22.06 -17.02 28.46
C GLY A 129 23.42 -17.55 28.03
N SER A 130 23.47 -18.29 26.92
CA SER A 130 24.71 -18.80 26.34
C SER A 130 24.59 -18.94 24.81
N GLU A 131 25.68 -18.68 24.11
CA GLU A 131 25.80 -18.86 22.66
C GLU A 131 27.18 -19.45 22.36
N VAL A 132 27.21 -20.74 22.01
CA VAL A 132 28.44 -21.50 21.80
C VAL A 132 28.46 -22.04 20.38
N PHE A 133 29.54 -21.78 19.64
CA PHE A 133 29.78 -22.39 18.35
C PHE A 133 30.78 -23.54 18.48
N GLU A 134 30.30 -24.77 18.31
CA GLU A 134 31.11 -25.97 18.28
C GLU A 134 31.60 -26.19 16.85
N GLU A 135 32.86 -25.84 16.57
CA GLU A 135 33.47 -26.10 15.27
C GLU A 135 33.48 -27.60 15.00
N SER A 136 33.18 -27.99 13.75
CA SER A 136 33.35 -29.38 13.33
C SER A 136 34.83 -29.74 13.40
N GLY A 137 35.22 -30.48 14.44
CA GLY A 137 36.61 -30.92 14.63
C GLY A 137 37.13 -31.63 13.38
N ARG A 138 38.42 -31.43 13.07
CA ARG A 138 39.15 -32.08 11.98
C ARG A 138 39.28 -33.59 12.22
N SER A 139 38.17 -34.32 12.19
CA SER A 139 38.18 -35.77 12.10
C SER A 139 38.69 -36.14 10.71
N LEU A 140 39.97 -36.50 10.64
CA LEU A 140 40.71 -36.91 9.44
C LEU A 140 40.02 -38.04 8.64
N VAL A 141 39.01 -38.71 9.21
CA VAL A 141 38.30 -39.82 8.56
C VAL A 141 36.94 -39.40 7.96
N ARG A 142 36.41 -38.22 8.31
CA ARG A 142 35.13 -37.70 7.77
C ARG A 142 35.28 -36.56 6.77
N GLY A 143 36.45 -35.92 6.73
CA GLY A 143 36.73 -34.75 5.89
C GLY A 143 36.78 -34.98 4.37
N THR A 144 36.83 -36.23 3.89
CA THR A 144 36.92 -36.54 2.45
C THR A 144 35.57 -36.86 1.80
N LEU A 145 34.53 -37.22 2.57
CA LEU A 145 33.22 -37.59 2.02
C LEU A 145 32.31 -36.36 1.84
N ASP A 146 32.41 -35.38 2.73
CA ASP A 146 31.57 -34.17 2.68
C ASP A 146 31.87 -33.30 1.43
N TYR A 147 33.14 -33.27 0.99
CA TYR A 147 33.55 -32.53 -0.22
C TYR A 147 32.94 -33.10 -1.52
N LEU A 148 32.58 -34.39 -1.53
CA LEU A 148 31.98 -35.05 -2.69
C LEU A 148 30.48 -34.76 -2.82
N GLN A 149 29.82 -34.25 -1.78
CA GLN A 149 28.38 -33.94 -1.77
C GLN A 149 28.07 -32.43 -1.93
N GLY A 150 29.09 -31.59 -2.15
CA GLY A 150 28.90 -30.14 -2.33
C GLY A 150 28.49 -29.38 -1.06
N LEU A 151 28.66 -30.00 0.11
CA LEU A 151 28.36 -29.42 1.42
C LEU A 151 29.61 -29.48 2.30
N LYS A 152 29.99 -28.35 2.91
CA LYS A 152 31.10 -28.29 3.87
C LYS A 152 30.59 -27.89 5.24
N MET A 153 30.63 -28.81 6.18
CA MET A 153 30.20 -28.55 7.56
C MET A 153 31.16 -27.58 8.27
N LEU A 154 30.61 -26.53 8.87
CA LEU A 154 31.39 -25.54 9.64
C LEU A 154 31.34 -25.86 11.14
N GLY A 155 30.18 -26.22 11.65
CA GLY A 155 29.97 -26.43 13.07
C GLY A 155 28.51 -26.39 13.47
N VAL A 156 28.25 -26.52 14.77
CA VAL A 156 26.92 -26.41 15.36
C VAL A 156 26.92 -25.21 16.30
N LYS A 157 26.01 -24.27 16.06
CA LYS A 157 25.73 -23.13 16.92
C LYS A 157 24.64 -23.52 17.91
N ARG A 158 24.99 -23.60 19.20
CA ARG A 158 24.04 -23.82 20.29
C ARG A 158 23.72 -22.48 20.94
N ILE A 159 22.45 -22.15 21.03
CA ILE A 159 21.95 -20.95 21.68
C ILE A 159 20.99 -21.39 22.79
N GLU A 160 21.26 -20.95 24.01
CA GLU A 160 20.42 -21.15 25.17
C GLU A 160 19.81 -19.80 25.55
N ARG A 161 18.49 -19.69 25.42
CA ARG A 161 17.70 -18.52 25.81
C ARG A 161 16.93 -18.82 27.08
N VAL A 162 16.97 -17.89 28.04
CA VAL A 162 16.48 -18.12 29.40
C VAL A 162 15.67 -16.91 29.86
N LEU A 163 14.62 -17.14 30.65
CA LEU A 163 14.05 -16.16 31.56
C LEU A 163 14.62 -16.41 32.97
N PRO A 164 15.63 -15.65 33.41
CA PRO A 164 16.30 -15.92 34.68
C PRO A 164 15.39 -15.63 35.88
N THR A 165 15.54 -16.43 36.93
CA THR A 165 15.01 -16.10 38.26
C THR A 165 15.61 -14.79 38.77
N GLY A 166 14.81 -14.00 39.50
CA GLY A 166 15.18 -12.66 39.97
C GLY A 166 14.98 -11.55 38.93
N THR A 167 14.71 -11.87 37.67
CA THR A 167 14.42 -10.87 36.63
C THR A 167 13.20 -10.04 37.01
N SER A 168 13.31 -8.71 36.93
CA SER A 168 12.17 -7.83 37.16
C SER A 168 11.31 -7.75 35.91
N LEU A 169 10.02 -8.08 36.03
CA LEU A 169 9.05 -8.03 34.94
C LEU A 169 7.82 -7.23 35.33
N SER A 170 7.22 -6.59 34.33
CA SER A 170 5.87 -6.06 34.37
C SER A 170 4.95 -6.94 33.54
N VAL A 171 3.81 -7.32 34.09
CA VAL A 171 2.82 -8.19 33.47
C VAL A 171 1.47 -7.51 33.46
N ILE A 172 0.81 -7.54 32.31
CA ILE A 172 -0.55 -7.03 32.10
C ILE A 172 -1.39 -8.17 31.58
N GLY A 173 -2.45 -8.52 32.30
CA GLY A 173 -3.32 -9.63 31.94
C GLY A 173 -4.53 -9.74 32.85
N GLU A 174 -5.32 -10.77 32.62
CA GLU A 174 -6.51 -11.06 33.42
C GLU A 174 -6.10 -11.75 34.73
N ALA A 175 -6.49 -11.16 35.85
CA ALA A 175 -6.31 -11.73 37.17
C ALA A 175 -7.46 -12.68 37.48
N VAL A 176 -7.12 -13.91 37.87
CA VAL A 176 -8.07 -14.96 38.23
C VAL A 176 -7.63 -15.57 39.55
N LYS A 177 -8.61 -15.83 40.43
CA LYS A 177 -8.41 -16.56 41.68
C LYS A 177 -8.98 -17.96 41.49
N ASP A 178 -8.14 -18.97 41.72
CA ASP A 178 -8.59 -20.37 41.66
C ASP A 178 -9.36 -20.74 42.95
N ASP A 179 -10.03 -21.89 42.96
CA ASP A 179 -10.85 -22.37 44.09
C ASP A 179 -10.05 -22.52 45.40
N ILE A 180 -8.73 -22.70 45.29
CA ILE A 180 -7.78 -22.85 46.40
C ILE A 180 -7.37 -21.49 46.98
N GLY A 181 -7.77 -20.39 46.32
CA GLY A 181 -7.42 -19.01 46.70
C GLY A 181 -6.12 -18.49 46.08
N THR A 182 -5.43 -19.31 45.28
CA THR A 182 -4.22 -18.91 44.55
C THR A 182 -4.57 -17.91 43.45
N VAL A 183 -3.84 -16.80 43.40
CA VAL A 183 -4.01 -15.77 42.37
C VAL A 183 -3.04 -16.02 41.22
N ARG A 184 -3.57 -15.97 39.99
CA ARG A 184 -2.79 -16.08 38.76
C ARG A 184 -3.20 -15.04 37.72
N ILE A 185 -2.23 -14.60 36.93
CA ILE A 185 -2.45 -13.78 35.74
C ILE A 185 -2.40 -14.68 34.51
N GLN A 186 -3.42 -14.57 33.67
CA GLN A 186 -3.53 -15.30 32.42
C GLN A 186 -3.82 -14.36 31.25
N ARG A 187 -3.80 -14.91 30.04
CA ARG A 187 -4.20 -14.19 28.84
C ARG A 187 -5.69 -13.81 28.92
N PRO A 188 -6.05 -12.52 28.82
CA PRO A 188 -7.44 -12.10 28.79
C PRO A 188 -8.18 -12.58 27.55
N HIS A 189 -9.47 -12.88 27.70
CA HIS A 189 -10.36 -13.16 26.55
C HIS A 189 -10.48 -11.95 25.61
N LYS A 190 -10.50 -10.74 26.18
CA LYS A 190 -10.51 -9.46 25.47
C LYS A 190 -9.58 -8.48 26.17
N GLY A 191 -8.65 -7.90 25.43
CA GLY A 191 -7.77 -6.86 25.96
C GLY A 191 -6.28 -7.18 25.78
N PRO A 192 -5.42 -6.27 26.24
CA PRO A 192 -3.98 -6.36 26.09
C PRO A 192 -3.38 -7.45 26.99
N PHE A 193 -2.46 -8.25 26.44
CA PHE A 193 -1.64 -9.18 27.20
C PHE A 193 -0.16 -8.87 26.97
N TYR A 194 0.51 -8.37 28.01
CA TYR A 194 1.92 -7.97 27.93
C TYR A 194 2.73 -8.60 29.04
N VAL A 195 3.94 -9.02 28.70
CA VAL A 195 4.96 -9.45 29.68
C VAL A 195 6.26 -8.83 29.20
N SER A 196 6.85 -7.91 29.96
CA SER A 196 8.05 -7.20 29.51
C SER A 196 8.97 -6.84 30.68
N PRO A 197 10.30 -6.79 30.48
CA PRO A 197 11.21 -6.23 31.46
C PRO A 197 11.09 -4.71 31.63
N LYS A 198 10.39 -4.03 30.71
CA LYS A 198 10.14 -2.58 30.78
C LYS A 198 9.02 -2.28 31.77
N THR A 199 9.07 -1.10 32.38
CA THR A 199 7.98 -0.63 33.24
C THR A 199 6.75 -0.25 32.40
N ILE A 200 5.57 -0.32 33.02
CA ILE A 200 4.30 0.05 32.39
C ILE A 200 4.33 1.50 31.89
N ASP A 201 4.96 2.40 32.66
CA ASP A 201 5.11 3.81 32.28
C ASP A 201 6.05 4.00 31.08
N GLU A 202 7.13 3.24 30.98
CA GLU A 202 8.01 3.28 29.81
C GLU A 202 7.29 2.76 28.56
N LEU A 203 6.45 1.73 28.71
CA LEU A 203 5.65 1.18 27.62
C LEU A 203 4.65 2.22 27.10
N ILE A 204 3.90 2.86 28.00
CA ILE A 204 2.93 3.93 27.66
C ILE A 204 3.65 5.14 27.05
N GLY A 205 4.77 5.55 27.62
CA GLY A 205 5.56 6.68 27.15
C GLY A 205 6.05 6.49 25.71
N ASN A 206 6.52 5.28 25.37
CA ASN A 206 6.95 4.96 24.02
C ASN A 206 5.78 4.97 23.03
N LEU A 207 4.64 4.37 23.38
CA LEU A 207 3.44 4.41 22.52
C LEU A 207 2.94 5.85 22.31
N GLY A 208 2.97 6.69 23.34
CA GLY A 208 2.61 8.11 23.24
C GLY A 208 3.52 8.93 22.33
N LYS A 209 4.82 8.61 22.25
CA LYS A 209 5.75 9.24 21.29
C LYS A 209 5.37 8.90 19.84
N TRP A 210 5.11 7.62 19.57
CA TRP A 210 4.69 7.17 18.24
C TRP A 210 3.35 7.79 17.82
N ALA A 211 2.37 7.82 18.73
CA ALA A 211 1.08 8.44 18.45
C ALA A 211 1.21 9.93 18.07
N ARG A 212 2.03 10.71 18.80
CA ARG A 212 2.33 12.11 18.45
C ARG A 212 3.02 12.23 17.09
N TRP A 213 4.01 11.39 16.82
CA TRP A 213 4.71 11.37 15.54
C TRP A 213 3.76 11.11 14.36
N TYR A 214 2.90 10.10 14.46
CA TYR A 214 1.89 9.82 13.42
C TYR A 214 0.91 10.98 13.24
N ARG A 215 0.53 11.65 14.32
CA ARG A 215 -0.35 12.83 14.26
C ARG A 215 0.31 13.98 13.48
N TYR A 216 1.59 14.26 13.75
CA TYR A 216 2.35 15.27 12.99
C TYR A 216 2.58 14.88 11.54
N ALA A 217 2.89 13.61 11.27
CA ALA A 217 3.07 13.12 9.90
C ALA A 217 1.76 13.23 9.09
N SER A 218 0.62 12.89 9.70
CA SER A 218 -0.70 13.04 9.06
C SER A 218 -0.99 14.52 8.73
N VAL A 219 -0.78 15.43 9.69
CA VAL A 219 -0.94 16.87 9.44
C VAL A 219 0.00 17.35 8.32
N GLY A 220 1.27 16.94 8.34
CA GLY A 220 2.24 17.28 7.30
C GLY A 220 1.80 16.82 5.91
N LEU A 221 1.33 15.57 5.78
CA LEU A 221 0.82 15.04 4.52
C LEU A 221 -0.44 15.76 4.04
N THR A 222 -1.34 16.15 4.94
CA THR A 222 -2.54 16.92 4.57
C THR A 222 -2.18 18.31 4.07
N VAL A 223 -1.26 19.02 4.73
CA VAL A 223 -0.79 20.35 4.29
C VAL A 223 -0.09 20.24 2.94
N PHE A 224 0.76 19.23 2.76
CA PHE A 224 1.43 18.99 1.49
C PHE A 224 0.44 18.66 0.36
N GLY A 225 -0.56 17.82 0.62
CA GLY A 225 -1.62 17.51 -0.33
C GLY A 225 -2.43 18.74 -0.73
N VAL A 226 -2.85 19.56 0.23
CA VAL A 226 -3.56 20.83 -0.02
C VAL A 226 -2.70 21.78 -0.84
N PHE A 227 -1.40 21.88 -0.55
CA PHE A 227 -0.47 22.70 -1.32
C PHE A 227 -0.36 22.24 -2.79
N LEU A 228 -0.26 20.94 -3.04
CA LEU A 228 -0.20 20.40 -4.41
C LEU A 228 -1.49 20.68 -5.19
N ILE A 229 -2.65 20.49 -4.56
CA ILE A 229 -3.96 20.77 -5.16
C ILE A 229 -4.10 22.26 -5.45
N ALA A 230 -3.76 23.12 -4.48
CA ALA A 230 -3.82 24.57 -4.64
C ALA A 230 -2.88 25.06 -5.76
N LYS A 231 -1.65 24.53 -5.82
CA LYS A 231 -0.70 24.86 -6.90
C LYS A 231 -1.28 24.50 -8.27
N HIS A 232 -1.84 23.31 -8.41
CA HIS A 232 -2.42 22.86 -9.68
C HIS A 232 -3.67 23.68 -10.06
N ALA A 233 -4.52 24.00 -9.09
CA ALA A 233 -5.67 24.87 -9.28
C ALA A 233 -5.27 26.31 -9.69
N ILE A 234 -4.23 26.88 -9.06
CA ILE A 234 -3.71 28.21 -9.41
C ILE A 234 -3.15 28.20 -10.83
N GLN A 235 -2.35 27.21 -11.21
CA GLN A 235 -1.84 27.08 -12.58
C GLN A 235 -2.99 26.98 -13.60
N TYR A 236 -3.97 26.14 -13.33
CA TYR A 236 -5.14 25.99 -14.18
C TYR A 236 -5.97 27.28 -14.31
N ILE A 237 -6.21 27.99 -13.20
CA ILE A 237 -6.95 29.25 -13.19
C ILE A 237 -6.18 30.35 -13.93
N MET A 238 -4.86 30.45 -13.71
CA MET A 238 -4.02 31.44 -14.42
C MET A 238 -4.00 31.18 -15.93
N GLU A 239 -3.85 29.93 -16.37
CA GLU A 239 -3.93 29.57 -17.78
C GLU A 239 -5.29 29.89 -18.38
N ARG A 240 -6.37 29.56 -17.67
CA ARG A 240 -7.73 29.89 -18.10
C ARG A 240 -7.88 31.41 -18.21
N ARG A 241 -7.50 32.19 -17.19
CA ARG A 241 -7.59 33.65 -17.22
C ARG A 241 -6.81 34.27 -18.40
N ARG A 242 -5.60 33.77 -18.69
CA ARG A 242 -4.79 34.20 -19.84
C ARG A 242 -5.49 33.96 -21.18
N ARG A 243 -6.18 32.83 -21.35
CA ARG A 243 -6.96 32.54 -22.57
C ARG A 243 -8.15 33.50 -22.72
N TRP A 244 -8.83 33.81 -21.61
CA TRP A 244 -9.95 34.76 -21.61
C TRP A 244 -9.50 36.17 -21.98
N GLU A 245 -8.37 36.63 -21.43
CA GLU A 245 -7.77 37.93 -21.79
C GLU A 245 -7.38 37.99 -23.28
N LEU A 246 -6.76 36.93 -23.81
CA LEU A 246 -6.40 36.87 -25.23
C LEU A 246 -7.63 36.90 -26.13
N GLN A 247 -8.66 36.10 -25.84
CA GLN A 247 -9.91 36.10 -26.59
C GLN A 247 -10.61 37.46 -26.55
N SER A 248 -10.67 38.12 -25.40
CA SER A 248 -11.25 39.45 -25.28
C SER A 248 -10.48 40.49 -26.11
N ARG A 249 -9.15 40.39 -26.17
CA ARG A 249 -8.30 41.26 -27.01
C ARG A 249 -8.51 40.99 -28.50
N VAL A 250 -8.64 39.72 -28.90
CA VAL A 250 -8.93 39.32 -30.29
C VAL A 250 -10.31 39.82 -30.72
N LEU A 251 -11.34 39.66 -29.88
CA LEU A 251 -12.70 40.16 -30.16
C LEU A 251 -12.73 41.68 -30.29
N ALA A 252 -12.05 42.40 -29.39
CA ALA A 252 -11.94 43.86 -29.48
C ALA A 252 -11.19 44.31 -30.75
N ALA A 253 -10.16 43.57 -31.18
CA ALA A 253 -9.45 43.83 -32.42
C ALA A 253 -10.32 43.53 -33.66
N ALA A 254 -11.10 42.45 -33.65
CA ALA A 254 -12.04 42.10 -34.72
C ALA A 254 -13.16 43.14 -34.87
N ALA A 255 -13.70 43.64 -33.76
CA ALA A 255 -14.70 44.71 -33.76
C ALA A 255 -14.18 46.01 -34.38
N LYS A 256 -12.90 46.35 -34.17
CA LYS A 256 -12.28 47.52 -34.81
C LYS A 256 -12.11 47.37 -36.33
N ARG A 257 -11.88 46.16 -36.84
CA ARG A 257 -11.77 45.89 -38.28
C ARG A 257 -13.11 46.10 -39.00
N GLN A 258 -14.22 45.66 -38.40
CA GLN A 258 -15.55 45.88 -38.99
C GLN A 258 -15.95 47.35 -39.09
N GLY A 259 -15.45 48.22 -38.21
CA GLY A 259 -15.69 49.67 -38.29
C GLY A 259 -14.83 50.41 -39.31
N GLN A 260 -13.80 49.76 -39.88
CA GLN A 260 -12.89 50.36 -40.86
C GLN A 260 -13.29 50.02 -42.30
N ASP A 261 -14.10 48.97 -42.49
CA ASP A 261 -14.71 48.61 -43.78
C ASP A 261 -16.01 49.39 -44.07
N SER A 262 -16.49 50.21 -43.12
CA SER A 262 -17.75 50.97 -43.22
C SER A 262 -17.58 52.46 -43.56
N ASP A 263 -16.40 52.92 -44.00
CA ASP A 263 -16.17 54.30 -44.45
C ASP A 263 -15.75 54.36 -45.93
N GLY A 264 -16.48 53.62 -46.77
CA GLY A 264 -16.18 53.59 -48.21
C GLY A 264 -17.15 52.78 -49.05
N SER A 265 -18.46 53.05 -49.02
CA SER A 265 -19.34 53.01 -50.22
C SER A 265 -20.79 53.39 -49.88
N ASN A 266 -21.36 54.24 -50.73
CA ASN A 266 -22.66 54.90 -50.64
C ASN A 266 -23.78 54.07 -51.32
N GLY A 267 -24.96 53.95 -50.67
CA GLY A 267 -26.24 53.45 -51.23
C GLY A 267 -26.35 51.92 -51.30
N LYS A 268 -27.43 51.22 -50.90
CA LYS A 268 -28.87 51.52 -50.96
C LYS A 268 -29.64 50.53 -50.04
N ALA A 269 -30.82 50.91 -49.58
CA ALA A 269 -31.67 50.16 -48.64
C ALA A 269 -32.20 48.82 -49.18
N GLU A 270 -32.48 47.86 -48.28
CA GLU A 270 -33.79 47.19 -48.14
C GLU A 270 -33.88 46.32 -46.87
N ASN A 271 -35.09 46.28 -46.30
CA ASN A 271 -35.49 45.70 -45.01
C ASN A 271 -35.50 44.16 -44.98
N GLY A 272 -35.32 43.59 -43.79
CA GLY A 272 -35.70 42.20 -43.52
C GLY A 272 -35.33 41.72 -42.12
N SER A 273 -36.28 41.80 -41.20
CA SER A 273 -36.26 41.16 -39.87
C SER A 273 -36.10 39.64 -39.98
N ASP A 274 -35.24 39.02 -39.15
CA ASP A 274 -35.68 37.94 -38.25
C ASP A 274 -34.61 37.60 -37.21
N SER A 275 -35.06 37.51 -35.97
CA SER A 275 -34.37 37.00 -34.81
C SER A 275 -34.48 35.48 -34.76
N SER A 276 -33.39 34.76 -35.02
CA SER A 276 -33.29 33.36 -34.62
C SER A 276 -31.91 33.02 -34.04
N LYS A 277 -31.89 32.79 -32.73
CA LYS A 277 -30.90 31.92 -32.09
C LYS A 277 -30.93 30.56 -32.78
N ARG A 278 -29.78 30.03 -33.23
CA ARG A 278 -29.28 28.67 -32.93
C ARG A 278 -27.99 28.38 -33.73
N GLU A 279 -27.09 27.66 -33.06
CA GLU A 279 -25.91 26.93 -33.57
C GLU A 279 -24.93 27.68 -34.46
N ARG A 280 -23.79 28.08 -33.85
CA ARG A 280 -22.55 28.34 -34.59
C ARG A 280 -22.20 27.09 -35.42
N PRO A 281 -22.15 27.16 -36.76
CA PRO A 281 -21.58 26.07 -37.56
C PRO A 281 -20.11 25.92 -37.15
N ILE A 282 -19.68 24.69 -36.90
CA ILE A 282 -18.27 24.35 -36.75
C ILE A 282 -17.59 24.81 -38.05
N PRO A 283 -16.53 25.64 -38.01
CA PRO A 283 -16.00 26.27 -39.21
C PRO A 283 -15.47 25.21 -40.18
N ASP A 284 -15.69 25.42 -41.48
CA ASP A 284 -15.32 24.52 -42.59
C ASP A 284 -13.80 24.47 -42.84
N LEU A 285 -13.00 24.40 -41.77
CA LEU A 285 -11.55 24.50 -41.79
C LEU A 285 -10.90 23.11 -41.82
N CYS A 286 -9.75 23.05 -42.49
CA CYS A 286 -8.86 21.91 -42.54
C CYS A 286 -8.45 21.49 -41.11
N VAL A 287 -8.68 20.23 -40.74
CA VAL A 287 -8.38 19.70 -39.39
C VAL A 287 -6.90 19.64 -39.06
N ILE A 288 -6.02 19.86 -40.05
CA ILE A 288 -4.56 19.80 -39.87
C ILE A 288 -4.00 21.20 -39.62
N CYS A 289 -4.20 22.13 -40.55
CA CYS A 289 -3.66 23.49 -40.38
C CYS A 289 -4.59 24.40 -39.58
N LEU A 290 -5.89 24.13 -39.54
CA LEU A 290 -6.92 24.99 -38.93
C LEU A 290 -6.93 26.44 -39.49
N GLU A 291 -6.30 26.66 -40.65
CA GLU A 291 -6.11 27.98 -41.27
C GLU A 291 -6.91 28.14 -42.57
N GLN A 292 -6.99 27.09 -43.39
CA GLN A 292 -7.65 27.11 -44.70
C GLN A 292 -8.89 26.24 -44.70
N GLU A 293 -9.87 26.57 -45.53
CA GLU A 293 -11.07 25.74 -45.70
C GLU A 293 -10.73 24.36 -46.27
N TYR A 294 -11.47 23.32 -45.87
CA TYR A 294 -11.30 22.01 -46.47
C TYR A 294 -11.78 22.05 -47.94
N ASN A 295 -11.00 21.49 -48.86
CA ASN A 295 -11.32 21.46 -50.29
C ASN A 295 -10.73 20.23 -51.01
N ALA A 296 -10.38 19.20 -50.25
CA ALA A 296 -9.84 17.94 -50.76
C ALA A 296 -10.64 16.74 -50.25
N VAL A 297 -11.03 15.85 -51.16
CA VAL A 297 -11.76 14.61 -50.88
C VAL A 297 -10.82 13.41 -51.01
N PHE A 298 -10.83 12.53 -50.01
CA PHE A 298 -10.00 11.33 -49.97
C PHE A 298 -10.73 10.09 -50.52
N LEU A 299 -10.26 9.50 -51.62
CA LEU A 299 -10.82 8.25 -52.16
C LEU A 299 -10.05 7.01 -51.68
N PRO A 300 -10.74 5.87 -51.43
CA PRO A 300 -12.18 5.63 -51.65
C PRO A 300 -13.07 6.00 -50.45
N CYS A 301 -12.56 6.64 -49.40
CA CYS A 301 -13.33 6.84 -48.16
C CYS A 301 -14.35 8.00 -48.19
N GLY A 302 -14.20 8.96 -49.12
CA GLY A 302 -15.11 10.09 -49.31
C GLY A 302 -14.99 11.22 -48.27
N HIS A 303 -14.10 11.14 -47.29
CA HIS A 303 -13.97 12.18 -46.27
C HIS A 303 -13.33 13.45 -46.82
N MET A 304 -13.93 14.59 -46.47
CA MET A 304 -13.46 15.93 -46.81
C MET A 304 -13.18 16.69 -45.52
N CYS A 305 -11.92 16.71 -45.10
CA CYS A 305 -11.51 17.31 -43.81
C CYS A 305 -10.19 18.08 -43.90
N CYS A 306 -9.57 18.17 -45.07
CA CYS A 306 -8.27 18.82 -45.26
C CYS A 306 -8.30 19.77 -46.46
N CYS A 307 -7.45 20.80 -46.43
CA CYS A 307 -7.16 21.58 -47.62
C CYS A 307 -6.21 20.81 -48.56
N THR A 308 -6.16 21.18 -49.83
CA THR A 308 -5.30 20.55 -50.85
C THR A 308 -3.83 20.54 -50.44
N ALA A 309 -3.33 21.62 -49.83
CA ALA A 309 -1.96 21.73 -49.35
C ALA A 309 -1.62 20.73 -48.23
N CYS A 310 -2.53 20.52 -47.27
CA CYS A 310 -2.30 19.52 -46.21
C CYS A 310 -2.53 18.09 -46.71
N SER A 311 -3.44 17.90 -47.66
CA SER A 311 -3.82 16.58 -48.17
C SER A 311 -2.68 15.86 -48.88
N SER A 312 -1.78 16.59 -49.57
CA SER A 312 -0.67 16.03 -50.34
C SER A 312 0.39 15.31 -49.49
N HIS A 313 0.43 15.61 -48.19
CA HIS A 313 1.39 15.03 -47.25
C HIS A 313 0.84 13.81 -46.49
N LEU A 314 -0.39 13.38 -46.80
CA LEU A 314 -1.07 12.30 -46.08
C LEU A 314 -1.11 11.01 -46.89
N THR A 315 -0.80 9.90 -46.24
CA THR A 315 -0.95 8.55 -46.79
C THR A 315 -2.27 7.90 -46.36
N ASN A 316 -2.83 8.30 -45.22
CA ASN A 316 -4.06 7.77 -44.65
C ASN A 316 -5.02 8.90 -44.27
N CYS A 317 -6.33 8.66 -44.38
CA CYS A 317 -7.36 9.62 -43.99
C CYS A 317 -7.31 9.89 -42.46
N PRO A 318 -7.26 11.16 -42.00
CA PRO A 318 -7.21 11.49 -40.57
C PRO A 318 -8.44 11.04 -39.78
N LEU A 319 -9.61 10.92 -40.43
CA LEU A 319 -10.87 10.56 -39.77
C LEU A 319 -11.04 9.04 -39.63
N CYS A 320 -10.87 8.30 -40.72
CA CYS A 320 -11.16 6.86 -40.74
C CYS A 320 -9.92 5.96 -40.85
N ARG A 321 -8.72 6.56 -40.96
CA ARG A 321 -7.41 5.89 -41.08
C ARG A 321 -7.26 4.96 -42.29
N ARG A 322 -8.21 4.97 -43.23
CA ARG A 322 -8.13 4.23 -44.49
C ARG A 322 -7.02 4.84 -45.38
N ARG A 323 -6.27 3.98 -46.07
CA ARG A 323 -5.23 4.40 -47.02
C ARG A 323 -5.85 5.23 -48.14
N ILE A 324 -5.22 6.35 -48.48
CA ILE A 324 -5.63 7.25 -49.55
C ILE A 324 -5.07 6.71 -50.86
N GLU A 325 -5.94 6.42 -51.81
CA GLU A 325 -5.54 5.96 -53.15
C GLU A 325 -5.51 7.13 -54.13
N GLN A 326 -6.45 8.06 -54.00
CA GLN A 326 -6.53 9.25 -54.84
C GLN A 326 -7.09 10.43 -54.04
N ILE A 327 -6.59 11.63 -54.35
CA ILE A 327 -7.08 12.89 -53.79
C ILE A 327 -7.72 13.67 -54.94
N SER A 328 -8.95 14.12 -54.74
CA SER A 328 -9.66 14.99 -55.68
C SER A 328 -9.91 16.34 -55.02
N ALA A 329 -9.53 17.42 -55.70
CA ALA A 329 -9.85 18.78 -55.27
C ALA A 329 -11.30 19.10 -55.64
N SER A 330 -12.11 19.51 -54.66
CA SER A 330 -13.47 19.98 -54.91
C SER A 330 -13.44 21.45 -55.34
N ILE A 331 -14.09 21.78 -56.46
CA ILE A 331 -14.35 23.17 -56.85
C ILE A 331 -15.54 23.67 -56.01
N PRO A 332 -15.47 24.85 -55.37
CA PRO A 332 -16.60 25.38 -54.63
C PRO A 332 -17.74 25.71 -55.60
N VAL A 333 -18.87 25.01 -55.48
CA VAL A 333 -20.11 25.33 -56.18
C VAL A 333 -20.72 26.54 -55.47
N LYS A 334 -20.56 27.74 -56.04
CA LYS A 334 -21.32 28.92 -55.61
C LYS A 334 -22.77 28.77 -56.04
N ASP A 335 -23.67 28.97 -55.09
CA ASP A 335 -25.12 28.86 -55.09
C ASP A 335 -25.84 29.14 -56.42
N SER A 336 -26.51 28.13 -56.96
CA SER A 336 -27.78 28.27 -57.67
C SER A 336 -28.45 26.91 -57.88
N CYS A 337 -29.27 26.47 -56.92
CA CYS A 337 -30.32 25.49 -57.20
C CYS A 337 -31.65 26.22 -57.28
N GLN A 338 -32.10 26.54 -58.49
CA GLN A 338 -33.51 26.77 -58.78
C GLN A 338 -34.02 25.64 -59.67
N GLY A 339 -35.07 24.96 -59.22
CA GLY A 339 -36.04 24.34 -60.12
C GLY A 339 -35.98 22.82 -60.28
N THR A 340 -36.95 22.17 -59.62
CA THR A 340 -37.86 21.13 -60.16
C THR A 340 -37.31 19.77 -60.59
N ASP A 341 -37.80 18.74 -59.88
CA ASP A 341 -38.27 17.43 -60.33
C ASP A 341 -37.65 16.83 -61.61
N PHE A 342 -37.02 15.66 -61.50
CA PHE A 342 -37.45 14.47 -62.26
C PHE A 342 -36.86 13.18 -61.68
N LEU A 343 -37.76 12.20 -61.60
CA LEU A 343 -37.65 10.83 -61.11
C LEU A 343 -36.87 9.89 -62.07
N PHE A 344 -36.30 8.82 -61.47
CA PHE A 344 -36.00 7.48 -62.03
C PHE A 344 -34.89 7.24 -63.08
N HIS A 345 -33.80 6.55 -62.64
CA HIS A 345 -33.23 5.23 -63.05
C HIS A 345 -33.12 4.83 -64.57
N PRO A 346 -32.41 3.75 -65.04
CA PRO A 346 -31.56 2.74 -64.39
C PRO A 346 -30.31 2.21 -65.17
N ARG A 347 -29.68 1.15 -64.60
CA ARG A 347 -28.59 0.25 -65.07
C ARG A 347 -27.22 0.63 -64.50
N ILE A 348 -26.53 -0.20 -63.70
CA ILE A 348 -26.22 -1.63 -63.91
C ILE A 348 -26.32 -2.43 -62.59
N ARG A 349 -26.86 -3.64 -62.71
CA ARG A 349 -27.13 -4.66 -61.68
C ARG A 349 -25.91 -5.54 -61.40
N CYS A 350 -25.80 -5.97 -60.14
CA CYS A 350 -25.45 -7.30 -59.62
C CYS A 350 -24.20 -8.05 -60.15
N LYS A 351 -23.34 -8.47 -59.21
CA LYS A 351 -23.22 -9.90 -58.88
C LYS A 351 -22.84 -10.12 -57.42
N ILE A 352 -23.51 -11.13 -56.87
CA ILE A 352 -23.62 -11.57 -55.48
C ILE A 352 -22.62 -12.72 -55.24
N LEU A 353 -21.84 -12.65 -54.14
CA LEU A 353 -21.33 -13.69 -53.20
C LEU A 353 -20.67 -15.00 -53.75
N PRO A 354 -20.08 -15.91 -52.93
CA PRO A 354 -19.83 -15.94 -51.46
C PRO A 354 -18.32 -16.22 -51.12
N ILE A 355 -17.85 -16.20 -49.86
CA ILE A 355 -17.66 -17.41 -49.01
C ILE A 355 -17.03 -17.00 -47.64
N ALA A 356 -17.56 -17.63 -46.58
CA ALA A 356 -17.05 -17.90 -45.22
C ALA A 356 -16.63 -16.72 -44.33
N ALA A 357 -17.33 -16.36 -43.25
CA ALA A 357 -17.74 -17.12 -42.05
C ALA A 357 -16.57 -17.67 -41.23
N ILE A 358 -16.47 -17.19 -39.98
CA ILE A 358 -15.95 -17.78 -38.71
C ILE A 358 -15.41 -16.61 -37.87
N ALA A 359 -15.67 -16.40 -36.59
CA ALA A 359 -16.72 -16.74 -35.63
C ALA A 359 -16.28 -16.05 -34.30
N TYR A 360 -17.23 -15.49 -33.54
CA TYR A 360 -17.24 -15.34 -32.05
C TYR A 360 -16.08 -14.59 -31.34
N ASN A 361 -16.23 -13.91 -30.20
CA ASN A 361 -17.33 -13.52 -29.33
C ASN A 361 -16.77 -12.37 -28.46
N TRP A 362 -17.62 -11.46 -27.99
CA TRP A 362 -17.33 -10.66 -26.80
C TRP A 362 -18.27 -11.14 -25.68
N LYS A 363 -17.76 -12.10 -24.91
CA LYS A 363 -17.96 -12.23 -23.46
C LYS A 363 -16.80 -12.99 -22.88
#